data_AF-A0A2W5P737-F1
#
_entry.id   AF-A0A2W5P737-F1
#
_cell.length_a   1.000
_cell.length_b   1.000
_cell.length_c   1.000
_cell.angle_alpha   90.00
_cell.angle_beta   90.00
_cell.angle_gamma   90.00
#
_symmetry.space_group_name_H-M   'P 1'
#
loop_
_entity.id
_entity.type
_entity.pdbx_description
1 polymer ?
#
loop_
_entity_poly.entity_id
_entity_poly.type
_entity_poly.pdbx_seq_one_letter_code
_entity_poly.pdbx_strand_id
1 'polypeptide(L)'
;MNSSQPLYDLAPIAWLLAVGVLLAVGPVAWVWWRHAGTGPARRLHALTVLTLFLTFDLTLFGAFTRLTDSGLGCPDWPGCYGNASPLGARHEIAMAQAAQPTGPVTHSKAWVEMVHRYLATGVGALILVLAVATALARRRQRAAPVSHAQATLSAWWPTATLVWVCLQGAFGALTVTWRLYPAIVTLHLLGAVVLLALLCIQAVRYRQAAEGRLPTAVPNGLRNLLWAGAALLLLQIALGGWVSTNYAVLACTQFPT
;
A
#
# COMPACT_ATOMS: atom_id res chain seq x y z
N MET A 1 16.38 3.65 -39.72
CA MET A 1 16.40 4.74 -38.71
C MET A 1 16.86 4.12 -37.39
N ASN A 2 18.13 4.30 -37.03
CA ASN A 2 18.65 3.87 -35.73
C ASN A 2 18.17 4.85 -34.67
N SER A 3 16.97 4.61 -34.13
CA SER A 3 16.57 5.23 -32.88
C SER A 3 17.45 4.63 -31.79
N SER A 4 18.45 5.38 -31.33
CA SER A 4 19.19 5.07 -30.12
C SER A 4 18.19 4.95 -28.98
N GLN A 5 17.79 3.72 -28.65
CA GLN A 5 16.96 3.43 -27.48
C GLN A 5 17.76 3.92 -26.26
N PRO A 6 17.21 4.84 -25.46
CA PRO A 6 17.92 5.33 -24.28
C PRO A 6 18.24 4.15 -23.36
N LEU A 7 19.44 4.16 -22.78
CA LEU A 7 19.91 3.11 -21.86
C LEU A 7 18.99 2.96 -20.63
N TYR A 8 18.23 4.01 -20.31
CA TYR A 8 17.20 4.06 -19.28
C TYR A 8 15.94 4.74 -19.80
N ASP A 9 14.82 4.01 -19.85
CA ASP A 9 13.49 4.59 -20.09
C ASP A 9 12.78 4.84 -18.75
N LEU A 10 12.64 6.12 -18.39
CA LEU A 10 11.97 6.56 -17.16
C LEU A 10 10.48 6.86 -17.38
N ALA A 11 9.97 6.76 -18.62
CA ALA A 11 8.58 7.08 -18.92
C ALA A 11 7.58 6.23 -18.13
N PRO A 12 7.78 4.90 -17.94
CA PRO A 12 6.86 4.10 -17.12
C PRO A 12 6.84 4.53 -15.64
N ILE A 13 7.99 4.92 -15.07
CA ILE A 13 8.08 5.43 -13.70
C ILE A 13 7.33 6.77 -13.59
N ALA A 14 7.63 7.70 -14.49
CA ALA A 14 7.02 9.04 -14.48
C ALA A 14 5.50 8.94 -14.63
N TRP A 15 5.01 8.07 -15.51
CA TRP A 15 3.58 7.80 -15.67
C TRP A 15 2.95 7.24 -14.40
N LEU A 16 3.56 6.20 -13.80
CA LEU A 16 3.05 5.59 -12.58
C LEU A 16 2.93 6.62 -11.45
N LEU A 17 3.95 7.46 -11.28
CA LEU A 17 3.95 8.55 -10.29
C LEU A 17 2.87 9.61 -10.60
N ALA A 18 2.71 10.00 -11.86
CA ALA A 18 1.67 10.95 -12.27
C ALA A 18 0.26 10.41 -11.98
N VAL A 19 -0.01 9.15 -12.32
CA VAL A 19 -1.28 8.48 -11.99
C VAL A 19 -1.49 8.42 -10.48
N GLY A 20 -0.46 8.08 -9.71
CA GLY A 20 -0.54 8.07 -8.25
C GLY A 20 -0.91 9.43 -7.65
N VAL A 21 -0.30 10.52 -8.15
CA VAL A 21 -0.64 11.88 -7.73
C VAL A 21 -2.09 12.20 -8.10
N LEU A 22 -2.52 11.92 -9.33
CA LEU A 22 -3.88 12.18 -9.78
C LEU A 22 -4.92 11.43 -8.93
N LEU A 23 -4.68 10.16 -8.62
CA LEU A 23 -5.54 9.36 -7.75
C LEU A 23 -5.59 9.91 -6.32
N ALA A 24 -4.51 10.50 -5.82
CA ALA A 24 -4.46 11.08 -4.48
C ALA A 24 -5.13 12.45 -4.37
N VAL A 25 -5.18 13.24 -5.47
CA VAL A 25 -5.76 14.60 -5.46
C VAL A 25 -7.23 14.59 -5.04
N GLY A 26 -8.04 13.66 -5.54
CA GLY A 26 -9.47 13.57 -5.21
C GLY A 26 -9.72 13.39 -3.70
N PRO A 27 -9.18 12.33 -3.07
CA PRO A 27 -9.24 12.12 -1.62
C PRO A 27 -8.73 13.30 -0.79
N VAL A 28 -7.60 13.89 -1.18
CA VAL A 28 -7.01 15.05 -0.49
C VAL A 28 -7.93 16.26 -0.58
N ALA A 29 -8.37 16.64 -1.79
CA ALA A 29 -9.28 17.76 -1.99
C ALA A 29 -10.58 17.58 -1.21
N TRP A 30 -11.16 16.37 -1.25
CA TRP A 30 -12.38 16.03 -0.54
C TRP A 30 -12.24 16.17 0.98
N VAL A 31 -11.16 15.61 1.58
CA VAL A 31 -10.92 15.75 3.03
C VAL A 31 -10.71 17.21 3.42
N TRP A 32 -9.91 17.96 2.66
CA TRP A 32 -9.64 19.37 2.98
C TRP A 32 -10.87 20.26 2.86
N TRP A 33 -11.71 20.00 1.86
CA TRP A 33 -12.98 20.70 1.69
C TRP A 33 -13.95 20.35 2.82
N ARG A 34 -14.16 19.05 3.11
CA ARG A 34 -15.14 18.60 4.10
C ARG A 34 -14.77 18.99 5.53
N HIS A 35 -13.48 19.10 5.82
CA HIS A 35 -12.94 19.47 7.12
C HIS A 35 -12.31 20.87 7.13
N ALA A 36 -12.72 21.74 6.21
CA ALA A 36 -12.40 23.16 6.23
C ALA A 36 -12.80 23.78 7.58
N GLY A 37 -12.00 24.72 8.10
CA GLY A 37 -12.20 25.32 9.42
C GLY A 37 -11.83 24.45 10.63
N THR A 38 -11.66 23.12 10.49
CA THR A 38 -11.19 22.27 11.59
C THR A 38 -9.67 22.33 11.77
N GLY A 39 -9.18 21.96 12.96
CA GLY A 39 -7.74 21.92 13.28
C GLY A 39 -6.98 20.85 12.48
N PRO A 40 -5.65 21.03 12.31
CA PRO A 40 -4.82 20.16 11.46
C PRO A 40 -4.87 18.68 11.87
N ALA A 41 -4.92 18.39 13.17
CA ALA A 41 -5.01 17.01 13.67
C ALA A 41 -6.28 16.29 13.19
N ARG A 42 -7.43 16.98 13.10
CA ARG A 42 -8.69 16.39 12.62
C ARG A 42 -8.65 16.09 11.13
N ARG A 43 -8.07 16.98 10.32
CA ARG A 43 -7.87 16.76 8.87
C ARG A 43 -6.93 15.59 8.62
N LEU A 44 -5.81 15.54 9.33
CA LEU A 44 -4.84 14.44 9.25
C LEU A 44 -5.45 13.11 9.70
N HIS A 45 -6.27 13.10 10.75
CA HIS A 45 -7.02 11.93 11.18
C HIS A 45 -7.95 11.43 10.06
N ALA A 46 -8.80 12.31 9.51
CA ALA A 46 -9.73 11.95 8.45
C ALA A 46 -9.02 11.40 7.20
N LEU A 47 -7.93 12.05 6.77
CA LEU A 47 -7.12 11.56 5.66
C LEU A 47 -6.48 10.20 5.98
N THR A 48 -5.94 10.02 7.19
CA THR A 48 -5.32 8.75 7.58
C THR A 48 -6.34 7.61 7.64
N VAL A 49 -7.56 7.85 8.12
CA VAL A 49 -8.64 6.84 8.11
C VAL A 49 -9.04 6.47 6.68
N LEU A 50 -9.16 7.46 5.79
CA LEU A 50 -9.41 7.21 4.38
C LEU A 50 -8.26 6.41 3.73
N THR A 51 -7.00 6.79 3.97
CA THR A 51 -5.84 6.05 3.49
C THR A 51 -5.77 4.64 4.08
N LEU A 52 -6.14 4.45 5.35
CA LEU A 52 -6.22 3.13 5.99
C LEU A 52 -7.26 2.25 5.29
N PHE A 53 -8.45 2.78 5.02
CA PHE A 53 -9.51 2.10 4.28
C PHE A 53 -9.03 1.70 2.87
N LEU A 54 -8.45 2.64 2.12
CA LEU A 54 -7.92 2.36 0.77
C LEU A 54 -6.76 1.36 0.78
N THR A 55 -5.92 1.37 1.81
CA THR A 55 -4.83 0.39 1.97
C THR A 55 -5.38 -1.00 2.28
N PHE A 56 -6.47 -1.10 3.05
CA PHE A 56 -7.13 -2.36 3.33
C PHE A 56 -7.74 -2.94 2.05
N ASP A 57 -8.48 -2.12 1.30
CA ASP A 57 -9.05 -2.51 0.01
C ASP A 57 -7.97 -2.89 -1.01
N LEU A 58 -6.84 -2.16 -1.03
CA LEU A 58 -5.67 -2.51 -1.85
C LEU A 58 -5.09 -3.88 -1.48
N THR A 59 -5.09 -4.22 -0.19
CA THR A 59 -4.62 -5.54 0.29
C THR A 59 -5.56 -6.65 -0.19
N LEU A 60 -6.88 -6.42 -0.12
CA LEU A 60 -7.87 -7.34 -0.68
C LEU A 60 -7.74 -7.47 -2.20
N PHE A 61 -7.51 -6.36 -2.91
CA PHE A 61 -7.26 -6.38 -4.33
C PHE A 61 -5.98 -7.15 -4.67
N GLY A 62 -4.92 -7.04 -3.85
CA GLY A 62 -3.71 -7.85 -3.99
C GLY A 62 -3.98 -9.35 -3.84
N ALA A 63 -4.85 -9.74 -2.91
CA ALA A 63 -5.32 -11.13 -2.80
C ALA A 63 -6.10 -11.57 -4.05
N PHE A 64 -6.94 -10.70 -4.61
CA PHE A 64 -7.61 -10.94 -5.89
C PHE A 64 -6.61 -11.11 -7.04
N THR A 65 -5.57 -10.28 -7.14
CA THR A 65 -4.48 -10.42 -8.14
C THR A 65 -3.82 -11.78 -8.04
N ARG A 66 -3.63 -12.31 -6.82
CA ARG A 66 -3.06 -13.64 -6.60
C ARG A 66 -4.04 -14.76 -6.98
N LEU A 67 -5.28 -14.70 -6.49
CA LEU A 67 -6.27 -15.76 -6.69
C LEU A 67 -6.75 -15.88 -8.16
N THR A 68 -6.57 -14.82 -8.95
CA THR A 68 -6.83 -14.83 -10.39
C THR A 68 -5.59 -15.15 -11.24
N ASP A 69 -4.46 -15.50 -10.60
CA ASP A 69 -3.16 -15.72 -11.23
C ASP A 69 -2.74 -14.57 -12.17
N SER A 70 -3.03 -13.34 -11.74
CA SER A 70 -2.76 -12.11 -12.50
C SER A 70 -1.40 -11.49 -12.16
N GLY A 71 -0.69 -11.97 -11.13
CA GLY A 71 0.54 -11.36 -10.63
C GLY A 71 1.77 -11.42 -11.56
N LEU A 72 1.62 -11.99 -12.76
CA LEU A 72 2.63 -12.03 -13.82
C LEU A 72 2.02 -11.65 -15.19
N GLY A 73 0.90 -10.90 -15.18
CA GLY A 73 0.29 -10.38 -16.39
C GLY A 73 1.16 -9.33 -17.09
N CYS A 74 2.04 -8.66 -16.34
CA CYS A 74 3.07 -7.74 -16.82
C CYS A 74 4.45 -8.20 -16.29
N PRO A 75 5.37 -8.67 -17.16
CA PRO A 75 6.61 -9.34 -16.73
C PRO A 75 7.70 -8.39 -16.21
N ASP A 76 7.51 -7.08 -16.34
CA ASP A 76 8.41 -6.00 -15.98
C ASP A 76 7.78 -5.06 -14.94
N TRP A 77 8.61 -4.24 -14.30
CA TRP A 77 8.18 -3.22 -13.35
C TRP A 77 8.93 -1.91 -13.63
N PRO A 78 8.29 -0.73 -13.56
CA PRO A 78 6.90 -0.47 -13.16
C PRO A 78 5.88 -0.58 -14.30
N GLY A 79 6.35 -0.74 -15.54
CA GLY A 79 5.53 -0.83 -16.75
C GLY A 79 4.95 -2.21 -17.02
N CYS A 80 4.48 -2.39 -18.25
CA CYS A 80 4.00 -3.64 -18.81
C CYS A 80 4.56 -3.75 -20.22
N TYR A 81 5.42 -4.72 -20.50
CA TYR A 81 6.20 -4.85 -21.73
C TYR A 81 6.88 -3.54 -22.16
N GLY A 82 7.54 -2.85 -21.22
CA GLY A 82 8.21 -1.57 -21.47
C GLY A 82 7.26 -0.38 -21.65
N ASN A 83 5.94 -0.60 -21.63
CA ASN A 83 4.93 0.45 -21.77
C ASN A 83 4.36 0.86 -20.41
N ALA A 84 3.85 2.08 -20.34
CA ALA A 84 3.26 2.61 -19.11
C ALA A 84 1.87 2.01 -18.76
N SER A 85 1.22 1.33 -19.70
CA SER A 85 -0.07 0.67 -19.51
C SER A 85 -0.27 -0.50 -20.49
N PRO A 86 -1.21 -1.43 -20.20
CA PRO A 86 -1.56 -2.51 -21.13
C PRO A 86 -2.14 -2.01 -22.46
N LEU A 87 -2.53 -0.74 -22.56
CA LEU A 87 -2.97 -0.12 -23.82
C LEU A 87 -1.81 0.09 -24.79
N GLY A 88 -0.64 0.48 -24.28
CA GLY A 88 0.58 0.61 -25.08
C GLY A 88 1.15 -0.75 -25.46
N ALA A 89 1.08 -1.71 -24.53
CA ALA A 89 1.59 -3.08 -24.71
C ALA A 89 0.63 -4.04 -25.45
N ARG A 90 -0.34 -3.53 -26.20
CA ARG A 90 -1.43 -4.38 -26.73
C ARG A 90 -0.90 -5.49 -27.63
N HIS A 91 0.06 -5.16 -28.48
CA HIS A 91 0.63 -6.09 -29.45
C HIS A 91 1.50 -7.14 -28.76
N GLU A 92 2.33 -6.72 -27.81
CA GLU A 92 3.23 -7.57 -27.02
C GLU A 92 2.43 -8.56 -26.16
N ILE A 93 1.35 -8.11 -25.53
CA ILE A 93 0.44 -8.97 -24.76
C ILE A 93 -0.23 -9.99 -25.69
N ALA A 94 -0.73 -9.57 -26.86
CA ALA A 94 -1.35 -10.47 -27.83
C ALA A 94 -0.37 -11.54 -28.34
N MET A 95 0.88 -11.14 -28.63
CA MET A 95 1.93 -12.09 -29.01
C MET A 95 2.28 -13.07 -27.89
N ALA A 96 2.45 -12.59 -26.65
CA ALA A 96 2.75 -13.44 -25.51
C ALA A 96 1.61 -14.43 -25.22
N GLN A 97 0.36 -13.98 -25.29
CA GLN A 97 -0.82 -14.82 -25.12
C GLN A 97 -0.96 -15.85 -26.26
N ALA A 98 -0.64 -15.48 -27.50
CA ALA A 98 -0.65 -16.43 -28.62
C ALA A 98 0.46 -17.49 -28.51
N ALA A 99 1.63 -17.12 -28.00
CA ALA A 99 2.75 -18.03 -27.79
C ALA A 99 2.49 -19.03 -26.64
N GLN A 100 1.76 -18.63 -25.60
CA GLN A 100 1.40 -19.49 -24.48
C GLN A 100 -0.07 -19.28 -24.04
N PRO A 101 -1.05 -19.92 -24.71
CA PRO A 101 -2.47 -19.67 -24.47
C PRO A 101 -2.96 -19.98 -23.05
N THR A 102 -2.32 -20.95 -22.38
CA THR A 102 -2.60 -21.32 -20.98
C THR A 102 -1.62 -20.66 -19.99
N GLY A 103 -0.82 -19.71 -20.47
CA GLY A 103 0.22 -19.03 -19.70
C GLY A 103 -0.31 -17.98 -18.71
N PRO A 104 0.60 -17.27 -18.05
CA PRO A 104 0.24 -16.27 -17.05
C PRO A 104 -0.28 -14.96 -17.65
N VAL A 105 -0.19 -14.77 -18.96
CA VAL A 105 -0.45 -13.49 -19.62
C VAL A 105 -1.76 -13.53 -20.39
N THR A 106 -2.64 -12.60 -20.06
CA THR A 106 -3.78 -12.19 -20.88
C THR A 106 -3.96 -10.68 -20.75
N HIS A 107 -4.71 -10.07 -21.66
CA HIS A 107 -5.08 -8.65 -21.52
C HIS A 107 -5.78 -8.33 -20.19
N SER A 108 -6.65 -9.23 -19.71
CA SER A 108 -7.34 -9.04 -18.43
C SER A 108 -6.38 -9.10 -17.26
N LYS A 109 -5.50 -10.11 -17.20
CA LYS A 109 -4.50 -10.27 -16.14
C LYS A 109 -3.52 -9.10 -16.08
N ALA A 110 -3.04 -8.63 -17.23
CA ALA A 110 -2.19 -7.45 -17.32
C ALA A 110 -2.86 -6.19 -16.75
N TRP A 111 -4.17 -6.01 -17.00
CA TRP A 111 -4.94 -4.91 -16.42
C TRP A 111 -5.13 -5.04 -14.91
N VAL A 112 -5.45 -6.24 -14.41
CA VAL A 112 -5.58 -6.48 -12.97
C VAL A 112 -4.27 -6.10 -12.27
N GLU A 113 -3.12 -6.54 -12.81
CA GLU A 113 -1.82 -6.21 -12.24
C GLU A 113 -1.51 -4.71 -12.28
N MET A 114 -1.72 -4.04 -13.42
CA MET A 114 -1.43 -2.61 -13.54
C MET A 114 -2.37 -1.75 -12.70
N VAL A 115 -3.64 -2.12 -12.57
CA VAL A 115 -4.56 -1.43 -11.65
C VAL A 115 -4.09 -1.55 -10.20
N HIS A 116 -3.63 -2.73 -9.77
CA HIS A 116 -3.04 -2.87 -8.43
C HIS A 116 -1.85 -1.92 -8.23
N ARG A 117 -0.95 -1.82 -9.22
CA ARG A 117 0.21 -0.91 -9.18
C ARG A 117 -0.20 0.57 -9.13
N TYR A 118 -1.22 0.97 -9.90
CA TYR A 118 -1.74 2.35 -9.88
C TYR A 118 -2.35 2.69 -8.53
N LEU A 119 -3.19 1.80 -7.97
CA LEU A 119 -3.81 1.98 -6.65
C LEU A 119 -2.75 2.04 -5.54
N ALA A 120 -1.75 1.15 -5.59
CA ALA A 120 -0.63 1.15 -4.64
C ALA A 120 0.16 2.47 -4.68
N THR A 121 0.40 3.01 -5.87
CA THR A 121 1.10 4.30 -6.02
C THR A 121 0.23 5.46 -5.52
N GLY A 122 -1.09 5.41 -5.73
CA GLY A 122 -2.03 6.37 -5.14
C GLY A 122 -2.01 6.37 -3.61
N VAL A 123 -2.02 5.18 -2.98
CA VAL A 123 -1.86 5.02 -1.53
C VAL A 123 -0.50 5.57 -1.06
N GLY A 124 0.59 5.29 -1.77
CA GLY A 124 1.91 5.84 -1.48
C GLY A 124 1.93 7.38 -1.53
N ALA A 125 1.29 7.98 -2.54
CA ALA A 125 1.15 9.43 -2.64
C ALA A 125 0.33 10.03 -1.48
N LEU A 126 -0.75 9.38 -1.03
CA LEU A 126 -1.49 9.80 0.16
C LEU A 126 -0.65 9.75 1.43
N ILE A 127 0.18 8.71 1.60
CA ILE A 127 1.11 8.58 2.73
C ILE A 127 2.18 9.68 2.70
N LEU A 128 2.70 10.01 1.51
CA LEU A 128 3.63 11.14 1.34
C LEU A 128 2.96 12.47 1.74
N VAL A 129 1.72 12.70 1.29
CA VAL A 129 0.95 13.89 1.69
C VAL A 129 0.75 13.93 3.21
N LEU A 130 0.42 12.81 3.86
CA LEU A 130 0.31 12.72 5.32
C LEU A 130 1.62 13.11 6.01
N ALA A 131 2.76 12.59 5.55
CA ALA A 131 4.07 12.90 6.12
C ALA A 131 4.42 14.39 5.98
N VAL A 132 4.25 14.95 4.77
CA VAL A 132 4.53 16.37 4.49
C VAL A 132 3.58 17.28 5.27
N ALA A 133 2.27 17.04 5.21
CA ALA A 133 1.26 17.83 5.91
C ALA A 133 1.49 17.84 7.42
N THR A 134 1.92 16.70 7.99
CA THR A 134 2.28 16.61 9.41
C THR A 134 3.53 17.41 9.73
N ALA A 135 4.58 17.32 8.90
CA ALA A 135 5.78 18.11 9.08
C ALA A 135 5.49 19.62 9.03
N LEU A 136 4.66 20.06 8.08
CA LEU A 136 4.23 21.46 7.95
C LEU A 136 3.39 21.91 9.15
N ALA A 137 2.43 21.10 9.60
CA ALA A 137 1.62 21.40 10.78
C ALA A 137 2.50 21.55 12.05
N ARG A 138 3.48 20.66 12.24
CA ARG A 138 4.44 20.74 13.36
C ARG A 138 5.30 22.00 13.31
N ARG A 139 5.80 22.38 12.12
CA ARG A 139 6.58 23.62 11.96
C ARG A 139 5.77 24.85 12.35
N ARG A 140 4.49 24.91 11.96
CA ARG A 140 3.57 25.99 12.35
C ARG A 140 3.30 26.01 13.86
N GLN A 141 3.10 24.85 14.49
CA GLN A 141 2.92 24.74 15.95
C GLN A 141 4.14 25.25 16.73
N ARG A 142 5.36 25.04 16.24
CA ARG A 142 6.59 25.53 16.88
C ARG A 142 6.83 27.03 16.70
N ALA A 143 6.32 27.61 15.62
CA ALA A 143 6.47 29.04 15.32
C ALA A 143 5.40 29.91 16.00
N ALA A 144 4.28 29.33 16.42
CA ALA A 144 3.23 30.05 17.12
C ALA A 144 3.62 30.31 18.59
N PRO A 145 3.34 31.50 19.14
CA PRO A 145 3.51 31.76 20.57
C PRO A 145 2.70 30.75 21.39
N VAL A 146 3.26 30.32 22.53
CA VAL A 146 2.74 29.27 23.40
C VAL A 146 1.28 29.54 23.74
N SER A 147 0.36 28.93 22.99
CA SER A 147 -1.06 28.88 23.32
C SER A 147 -1.35 27.53 23.94
N HIS A 148 -2.04 27.57 25.08
CA HIS A 148 -2.31 26.41 25.91
C HIS A 148 -3.04 25.28 25.12
N ALA A 149 -2.62 24.04 25.41
CA ALA A 149 -3.38 22.80 25.24
C ALA A 149 -3.52 22.15 23.84
N GLN A 150 -2.58 22.32 22.90
CA GLN A 150 -2.50 21.41 21.74
C GLN A 150 -1.38 20.37 21.89
N ALA A 151 -1.75 19.09 21.91
CA ALA A 151 -0.79 17.99 21.91
C ALA A 151 0.13 18.08 20.68
N THR A 152 1.43 17.99 20.90
CA THR A 152 2.40 18.05 19.82
C THR A 152 2.25 16.83 18.91
N LEU A 153 2.08 17.06 17.61
CA LEU A 153 2.03 15.96 16.65
C LEU A 153 3.40 15.28 16.60
N SER A 154 3.44 13.95 16.61
CA SER A 154 4.68 13.20 16.41
C SER A 154 4.95 13.02 14.91
N ALA A 155 6.16 13.34 14.43
CA ALA A 155 6.55 13.03 13.05
C ALA A 155 7.13 11.62 12.90
N TRP A 156 7.36 10.88 13.99
CA TRP A 156 7.92 9.55 13.89
C TRP A 156 7.00 8.61 13.11
N TRP A 157 5.71 8.57 13.45
CA TRP A 157 4.75 7.65 12.82
C TRP A 157 4.57 7.89 11.31
N PRO A 158 4.38 9.13 10.82
CA PRO A 158 4.27 9.36 9.39
C PRO A 158 5.56 9.07 8.63
N THR A 159 6.72 9.37 9.22
CA THR A 159 8.02 9.05 8.59
C THR A 159 8.24 7.54 8.53
N ALA A 160 7.94 6.81 9.62
CA ALA A 160 8.03 5.35 9.64
C ALA A 160 7.07 4.73 8.61
N THR A 161 5.83 5.24 8.51
CA THR A 161 4.84 4.79 7.53
C THR A 161 5.31 5.06 6.09
N LEU A 162 5.92 6.22 5.84
CA LEU A 162 6.47 6.58 4.54
C LEU A 162 7.65 5.67 4.14
N VAL A 163 8.59 5.44 5.04
CA VAL A 163 9.70 4.50 4.79
C VAL A 163 9.16 3.10 4.53
N TRP A 164 8.17 2.67 5.32
CA TRP A 164 7.59 1.33 5.20
C TRP A 164 6.84 1.12 3.89
N VAL A 165 6.07 2.10 3.40
CA VAL A 165 5.40 1.97 2.09
C VAL A 165 6.41 1.93 0.94
N CYS A 166 7.56 2.62 1.04
CA CYS A 166 8.63 2.50 0.05
C CYS A 166 9.24 1.10 0.03
N LEU A 167 9.55 0.53 1.21
CA LEU A 167 9.99 -0.86 1.32
C LEU A 167 8.94 -1.81 0.72
N GLN A 168 7.66 -1.53 0.97
CA GLN A 168 6.59 -2.36 0.47
C GLN A 168 6.42 -2.28 -1.06
N GLY A 169 6.63 -1.10 -1.65
CA GLY A 169 6.75 -0.94 -3.10
C GLY A 169 7.91 -1.76 -3.69
N ALA A 170 9.05 -1.80 -2.99
CA ALA A 170 10.18 -2.63 -3.38
C ALA A 170 9.85 -4.14 -3.31
N PHE A 171 9.21 -4.61 -2.25
CA PHE A 171 8.71 -6.00 -2.17
C PHE A 171 7.70 -6.31 -3.28
N GLY A 172 6.81 -5.38 -3.62
CA GLY A 172 5.86 -5.54 -4.73
C GLY A 172 6.56 -5.62 -6.11
N ALA A 173 7.65 -4.88 -6.31
CA ALA A 173 8.48 -5.06 -7.50
C ALA A 173 9.16 -6.44 -7.51
N LEU A 174 9.67 -6.89 -6.35
CA LEU A 174 10.30 -8.20 -6.18
C LEU A 174 9.32 -9.37 -6.43
N THR A 175 8.02 -9.21 -6.13
CA THR A 175 7.05 -10.29 -6.44
C THR A 175 6.99 -10.59 -7.95
N VAL A 176 7.21 -9.59 -8.79
CA VAL A 176 7.22 -9.76 -10.26
C VAL A 176 8.59 -10.22 -10.74
N THR A 177 9.66 -9.52 -10.33
CA THR A 177 11.01 -9.82 -10.81
C THR A 177 11.53 -11.19 -10.37
N TRP A 178 11.07 -11.70 -9.21
CA TRP A 178 11.39 -13.04 -8.70
C TRP A 178 10.26 -14.04 -8.95
N ARG A 179 9.40 -13.78 -9.95
CA ARG A 179 8.39 -14.72 -10.46
C ARG A 179 7.52 -15.36 -9.36
N LEU A 180 7.00 -14.52 -8.47
CA LEU A 180 6.12 -14.89 -7.36
C LEU A 180 6.74 -15.88 -6.36
N TYR A 181 8.06 -15.80 -6.12
CA TYR A 181 8.75 -16.62 -5.11
C TYR A 181 7.99 -16.60 -3.76
N PRO A 182 7.57 -17.76 -3.22
CA PRO A 182 6.60 -17.83 -2.11
C PRO A 182 6.95 -16.98 -0.89
N ALA A 183 8.23 -16.94 -0.50
CA ALA A 183 8.66 -16.14 0.63
C ALA A 183 8.48 -14.64 0.39
N ILE A 184 8.78 -14.14 -0.82
CA ILE A 184 8.65 -12.71 -1.15
C ILE A 184 7.18 -12.30 -1.19
N VAL A 185 6.30 -13.11 -1.78
CA VAL A 185 4.86 -12.83 -1.80
C VAL A 185 4.26 -12.85 -0.39
N THR A 186 4.69 -13.80 0.46
CA THR A 186 4.25 -13.88 1.85
C THR A 186 4.77 -12.69 2.68
N LEU A 187 6.04 -12.31 2.51
CA LEU A 187 6.60 -11.13 3.18
C LEU A 187 5.94 -9.84 2.72
N HIS A 188 5.58 -9.73 1.44
CA HIS A 188 4.79 -8.62 0.93
C HIS A 188 3.42 -8.57 1.62
N LEU A 189 2.69 -9.68 1.75
CA LEU A 189 1.42 -9.70 2.50
C LEU A 189 1.61 -9.27 3.97
N LEU A 190 2.59 -9.83 4.68
CA LEU A 190 2.87 -9.47 6.07
C LEU A 190 3.27 -7.99 6.21
N GLY A 191 4.05 -7.47 5.25
CA GLY A 191 4.41 -6.06 5.16
C GLY A 191 3.20 -5.15 4.98
N ALA A 192 2.19 -5.57 4.23
CA ALA A 192 0.93 -4.84 4.07
C ALA A 192 0.14 -4.79 5.40
N VAL A 193 0.11 -5.89 6.17
CA VAL A 193 -0.51 -5.92 7.51
C VAL A 193 0.21 -4.97 8.46
N VAL A 194 1.54 -4.90 8.43
CA VAL A 194 2.31 -3.91 9.20
C VAL A 194 1.97 -2.49 8.77
N LEU A 195 1.83 -2.22 7.47
CA LEU A 195 1.43 -0.91 6.95
C LEU A 195 0.05 -0.48 7.48
N LEU A 196 -0.93 -1.40 7.48
CA LEU A 196 -2.25 -1.18 8.08
C LEU A 196 -2.15 -0.86 9.57
N ALA A 197 -1.32 -1.58 10.31
CA ALA A 197 -1.08 -1.30 11.73
C ALA A 197 -0.47 0.09 11.95
N LEU A 198 0.53 0.49 11.15
CA LEU A 198 1.15 1.82 11.21
C LEU A 198 0.13 2.93 10.93
N LEU A 199 -0.69 2.80 9.89
CA LEU A 199 -1.76 3.74 9.57
C LEU A 199 -2.83 3.80 10.67
N CYS A 200 -3.19 2.66 11.28
CA CYS A 200 -4.11 2.60 12.41
C CYS A 200 -3.56 3.33 13.64
N ILE A 201 -2.29 3.08 13.99
CA ILE A 201 -1.61 3.80 15.07
C ILE A 201 -1.62 5.30 14.80
N GLN A 202 -1.25 5.71 13.58
CA GLN A 202 -1.25 7.12 13.18
C GLN A 202 -2.66 7.74 13.26
N ALA A 203 -3.71 7.05 12.81
CA ALA A 203 -5.08 7.52 12.91
C ALA A 203 -5.51 7.72 14.37
N VAL A 204 -5.20 6.77 15.26
CA VAL A 204 -5.50 6.87 16.70
C VAL A 204 -4.74 8.05 17.33
N ARG A 205 -3.45 8.23 17.01
CA ARG A 205 -2.65 9.35 17.53
C ARG A 205 -3.19 10.71 17.08
N TYR A 206 -3.61 10.86 15.83
CA TYR A 206 -4.23 12.10 15.36
C TYR A 206 -5.59 12.36 16.00
N ARG A 207 -6.39 11.32 16.24
CA ARG A 207 -7.65 11.47 16.97
C ARG A 207 -7.42 11.95 18.39
N GLN A 208 -6.48 11.33 19.11
CA GLN A 208 -6.08 11.74 20.45
C GLN A 208 -5.61 13.19 20.50
N ALA A 209 -4.76 13.60 19.54
CA ALA A 209 -4.31 14.98 19.45
C ALA A 209 -5.44 15.97 19.12
N ALA A 210 -6.40 15.58 18.28
CA ALA A 210 -7.55 16.41 17.92
C ALA A 210 -8.57 16.56 19.06
N GLU A 211 -8.70 15.55 19.91
CA GLU A 211 -9.65 15.50 21.04
C GLU A 211 -9.00 15.86 22.39
N GLY A 212 -7.68 16.10 22.43
CA GLY A 212 -6.95 16.33 23.69
C GLY A 212 -6.95 15.13 24.63
N ARG A 213 -7.14 13.91 24.11
CA ARG A 213 -7.28 12.68 24.90
C ARG A 213 -5.94 12.00 25.13
N LEU A 214 -5.69 11.62 26.38
CA LEU A 214 -4.52 10.82 26.75
C LEU A 214 -4.73 9.33 26.39
N PRO A 215 -3.64 8.56 26.19
CA PRO A 215 -3.73 7.12 26.01
C PRO A 215 -4.34 6.44 27.24
N THR A 216 -5.26 5.50 27.01
CA THR A 216 -5.83 4.65 28.06
C THR A 216 -4.76 3.73 28.64
N ALA A 217 -4.63 3.69 29.97
CA ALA A 217 -3.74 2.77 30.65
C ALA A 217 -4.25 1.33 30.51
N VAL A 218 -3.37 0.41 30.12
CA VAL A 218 -3.68 -1.02 29.94
C VAL A 218 -2.84 -1.84 30.92
N PRO A 219 -3.46 -2.69 31.77
CA PRO A 219 -2.73 -3.58 32.69
C PRO A 219 -1.71 -4.46 31.96
N ASN A 220 -0.59 -4.77 32.61
CA ASN A 220 0.49 -5.54 31.99
C ASN A 220 0.04 -6.94 31.51
N GLY A 221 -0.82 -7.62 32.28
CA GLY A 221 -1.38 -8.92 31.88
C GLY A 221 -2.19 -8.84 30.58
N LEU A 222 -3.11 -7.87 30.47
CA LEU A 222 -3.89 -7.66 29.25
C LEU A 222 -2.99 -7.26 28.06
N ARG A 223 -1.98 -6.43 28.30
CA ARG A 223 -1.01 -6.03 27.27
C ARG A 223 -0.23 -7.22 26.71
N ASN A 224 0.22 -8.12 27.58
CA ASN A 224 0.92 -9.34 27.17
C ASN A 224 -0.01 -10.26 26.36
N LEU A 225 -1.29 -10.38 26.78
CA LEU A 225 -2.28 -11.16 26.04
C LEU A 225 -2.57 -10.57 24.64
N LEU A 226 -2.64 -9.25 24.52
CA LEU A 226 -2.80 -8.57 23.23
C LEU A 226 -1.60 -8.83 22.30
N TRP A 227 -0.37 -8.79 22.82
CA TRP A 227 0.83 -9.12 22.04
C TRP A 227 0.87 -10.59 21.63
N ALA A 228 0.52 -11.51 22.53
CA ALA A 228 0.44 -12.92 22.22
C ALA A 228 -0.63 -13.19 21.13
N GLY A 229 -1.82 -12.59 21.26
CA GLY A 229 -2.88 -12.69 20.27
C GLY A 229 -2.47 -12.11 18.91
N ALA A 230 -1.79 -10.97 18.89
CA ALA A 230 -1.25 -10.38 17.66
C ALA A 230 -0.20 -11.28 17.00
N ALA A 231 0.71 -11.89 17.79
CA ALA A 231 1.71 -12.81 17.27
C ALA A 231 1.07 -14.08 16.69
N LEU A 232 0.07 -14.66 17.37
CA LEU A 232 -0.69 -15.81 16.86
C LEU A 232 -1.43 -15.47 15.57
N LEU A 233 -2.06 -14.30 15.49
CA LEU A 233 -2.73 -13.84 14.27
C LEU A 233 -1.73 -13.66 13.11
N LEU A 234 -0.57 -13.05 13.37
CA LEU A 234 0.47 -12.90 12.34
C LEU A 234 1.01 -14.25 11.88
N LEU A 235 1.20 -15.21 12.81
CA LEU A 235 1.59 -16.56 12.47
C LEU A 235 0.52 -17.25 11.60
N GLN A 236 -0.75 -17.11 11.95
CA GLN A 236 -1.86 -17.64 11.15
C GLN A 236 -1.90 -17.05 9.74
N ILE A 237 -1.74 -15.73 9.61
CA ILE A 237 -1.66 -15.05 8.30
C ILE A 237 -0.44 -15.54 7.51
N ALA A 238 0.71 -15.69 8.17
CA ALA A 238 1.94 -16.18 7.52
C ALA A 238 1.77 -17.61 7.01
N LEU A 239 1.19 -18.50 7.82
CA LEU A 239 0.92 -19.88 7.42
C LEU A 239 -0.10 -19.95 6.27
N GLY A 240 -1.18 -19.16 6.33
CA GLY A 240 -2.15 -19.06 5.24
C GLY A 240 -1.54 -18.52 3.95
N GLY A 241 -0.71 -17.48 4.05
CA GLY A 241 0.09 -16.95 2.94
C GLY A 241 1.04 -18.00 2.37
N TRP A 242 1.69 -18.79 3.22
CA TRP A 242 2.58 -19.88 2.79
C TRP A 242 1.84 -20.99 2.03
N VAL A 243 0.68 -21.43 2.53
CA VAL A 243 -0.17 -22.43 1.86
C VAL A 243 -0.64 -21.91 0.49
N SER A 244 -1.15 -20.68 0.44
CA SER A 244 -1.59 -20.07 -0.82
C SER A 244 -0.44 -19.92 -1.81
N THR A 245 0.73 -19.48 -1.33
CA THR A 245 1.87 -19.20 -2.20
C THR A 245 2.52 -20.45 -2.79
N ASN A 246 2.39 -21.60 -2.12
CA ASN A 246 2.84 -22.91 -2.57
C ASN A 246 1.76 -23.73 -3.30
N TYR A 247 0.63 -23.12 -3.68
CA TYR A 247 -0.47 -23.78 -4.40
C TYR A 247 -1.06 -25.01 -3.66
N ALA A 248 -0.97 -25.03 -2.33
CA ALA A 248 -1.42 -26.15 -1.50
C ALA A 248 -2.88 -26.02 -1.01
N VAL A 249 -3.66 -25.06 -1.54
CA VAL A 249 -5.02 -24.75 -1.09
C VAL A 249 -5.99 -25.93 -1.26
N LEU A 250 -5.82 -26.74 -2.31
CA LEU A 250 -6.66 -27.90 -2.60
C LEU A 250 -5.99 -29.23 -2.22
N ALA A 251 -4.92 -29.20 -1.43
CA ALA A 251 -4.24 -30.42 -0.98
C ALA A 251 -5.14 -31.26 -0.05
N CYS A 252 -6.01 -30.61 0.73
CA CYS A 252 -7.05 -31.25 1.53
C CYS A 252 -8.43 -30.75 1.04
N THR A 253 -9.28 -31.66 0.57
CA THR A 253 -10.62 -31.33 0.05
C THR A 253 -11.73 -31.47 1.10
N GLN A 254 -11.40 -31.99 2.28
CA GLN A 254 -12.31 -32.19 3.41
C GLN A 254 -11.88 -31.35 4.62
N PHE A 255 -12.77 -31.23 5.61
CA PHE A 255 -12.50 -30.54 6.87
C PHE A 255 -13.11 -31.35 8.03
N PRO A 256 -12.39 -31.62 9.14
CA PRO A 256 -10.98 -31.33 9.47
C PRO A 256 -9.96 -32.42 9.05
N THR A 257 -10.43 -33.54 8.50
CA THR A 257 -9.63 -34.62 7.89
C THR A 257 -10.31 -35.06 6.61
#